data_AF-A0A966FMN6-F1
#
_entry.id   AF-A0A966FMN6-F1
#
_cell.length_a   1.000
_cell.length_b   1.000
_cell.length_c   1.000
_cell.angle_alpha   90.00
_cell.angle_beta   90.00
_cell.angle_gamma   90.00
#
_symmetry.space_group_name_H-M   'P 1'
#
loop_
_entity.id
_entity.type
_entity.pdbx_description
1 polymer ?
#
loop_
_entity_poly.entity_id
_entity_poly.type
_entity_poly.pdbx_seq_one_letter_code
_entity_poly.pdbx_strand_id
1 'polypeptide(L)'
;MLKEAFTTSTGSFTLNEFKKIFNDLYNLRVVTFTFKEAFISAFFTLIVGLPGAYIISHYKFKGKSFLVSLTTVPFILPSLLVALGFIILFGDNGFLNKFLMDVFHFKQPFH
;
A
#
# COMPACT_ATOMS: atom_id res chain seq x y z
N MET A 1 13.04 -28.85 -21.98
CA MET A 1 13.37 -28.33 -20.63
C MET A 1 12.20 -27.70 -19.87
N LEU A 2 11.00 -27.49 -20.46
CA LEU A 2 9.80 -27.01 -19.73
C LEU A 2 8.75 -28.09 -19.42
N LYS A 3 8.98 -29.35 -19.82
CA LYS A 3 8.03 -30.47 -19.63
C LYS A 3 8.36 -31.38 -18.45
N GLU A 4 9.53 -31.23 -17.84
CA GLU A 4 9.96 -32.02 -16.68
C GLU A 4 9.65 -31.34 -15.33
N ALA A 5 9.23 -30.07 -15.35
CA ALA A 5 8.81 -29.33 -14.16
C ALA A 5 7.35 -29.61 -13.72
N PHE A 6 6.57 -30.33 -14.53
CA PHE A 6 5.13 -30.51 -14.31
C PHE A 6 4.62 -31.96 -14.35
N THR A 7 5.51 -32.96 -14.45
CA THR A 7 5.10 -34.37 -14.42
C THR A 7 5.78 -35.10 -13.27
N THR A 8 5.04 -35.26 -12.17
CA THR A 8 5.29 -36.37 -11.22
C THR A 8 4.40 -37.51 -11.65
N SER A 9 5.00 -38.61 -12.11
CA SER A 9 4.35 -39.78 -12.72
C SER A 9 3.69 -40.73 -11.70
N THR A 10 3.31 -40.25 -10.52
CA THR A 10 2.76 -41.10 -9.44
C THR A 10 1.71 -40.32 -8.69
N GLY A 11 0.44 -40.69 -8.90
CA GLY A 11 -0.74 -40.16 -8.22
C GLY A 11 -0.76 -40.46 -6.72
N SER A 12 0.23 -39.96 -5.99
CA SER A 12 0.42 -40.17 -4.56
C SER A 12 0.89 -38.85 -3.92
N PHE A 13 -0.10 -38.00 -3.66
CA PHE A 13 -0.15 -36.96 -2.62
C PHE A 13 0.91 -35.85 -2.57
N THR A 14 0.64 -34.80 -3.36
CA THR A 14 0.94 -33.38 -3.07
C THR A 14 0.58 -32.93 -1.63
N LEU A 15 -0.24 -33.69 -0.89
CA LEU A 15 -0.59 -33.39 0.51
C LEU A 15 0.63 -33.33 1.46
N ASN A 16 1.70 -34.08 1.19
CA ASN A 16 2.89 -34.04 2.04
C ASN A 16 3.72 -32.76 1.86
N GLU A 17 3.75 -32.19 0.66
CA GLU A 17 4.39 -30.89 0.41
C GLU A 17 3.53 -29.72 0.93
N PHE A 18 2.21 -29.82 0.83
CA PHE A 18 1.28 -28.86 1.47
C PHE A 18 1.41 -28.85 3.00
N LYS A 19 1.62 -30.01 3.61
CA LYS A 19 1.92 -30.13 5.05
C LYS A 19 3.27 -29.52 5.45
N LYS A 20 4.29 -29.54 4.60
CA LYS A 20 5.57 -28.86 4.87
C LYS A 20 5.41 -27.33 4.87
N ILE A 21 4.62 -26.77 3.95
CA ILE A 21 4.35 -25.33 3.90
C ILE A 21 3.66 -24.85 5.18
N PHE A 22 2.71 -25.65 5.70
CA PHE A 22 1.99 -25.35 6.93
C PHE A 22 2.77 -25.65 8.22
N ASN A 23 3.73 -26.58 8.21
CA ASN A 23 4.55 -26.89 9.39
C ASN A 23 5.78 -26.00 9.56
N ASP A 24 6.12 -25.19 8.56
CA ASP A 24 7.23 -24.25 8.68
C ASP A 24 6.77 -22.98 9.40
N LEU A 25 7.28 -22.78 10.62
CA LEU A 25 6.95 -21.64 11.49
C LEU A 25 7.21 -20.29 10.81
N TYR A 26 8.10 -20.26 9.82
CA TYR A 26 8.37 -19.07 9.01
C TYR A 26 7.16 -18.68 8.16
N ASN A 27 6.53 -19.62 7.44
CA ASN A 27 5.41 -19.33 6.53
C ASN A 27 4.16 -18.87 7.29
N LEU A 28 3.83 -19.54 8.40
CA LEU A 28 2.70 -19.14 9.25
C LEU A 28 2.91 -17.75 9.86
N ARG A 29 4.15 -17.40 10.22
CA ARG A 29 4.48 -16.06 10.71
C ARG A 29 4.29 -14.99 9.64
N VAL A 30 4.74 -15.25 8.41
CA VAL A 30 4.56 -14.29 7.31
C VAL A 30 3.08 -14.11 6.99
N VAL A 31 2.30 -15.19 6.91
CA VAL A 31 0.85 -15.12 6.64
C VAL A 31 0.11 -14.36 7.74
N THR A 32 0.41 -14.63 9.01
CA THR A 32 -0.25 -13.92 10.12
C THR A 32 0.17 -12.46 10.21
N PHE A 33 1.42 -12.13 9.88
CA PHE A 33 1.91 -10.76 9.81
C PHE A 33 1.16 -9.97 8.73
N THR A 34 1.12 -10.46 7.49
CA THR A 34 0.43 -9.78 6.38
C THR A 34 -1.07 -9.70 6.59
N PHE A 35 -1.69 -10.74 7.18
CA PHE A 35 -3.10 -10.71 7.52
C PHE A 35 -3.42 -9.65 8.59
N LYS A 36 -2.59 -9.57 9.63
CA LYS A 36 -2.73 -8.53 10.67
C LYS A 36 -2.56 -7.12 10.07
N GLU A 37 -1.57 -6.94 9.21
CA GLU A 37 -1.31 -5.67 8.53
C GLU A 37 -2.50 -5.26 7.64
N ALA A 38 -3.00 -6.19 6.81
CA ALA A 38 -4.16 -5.97 5.96
C ALA A 38 -5.41 -5.64 6.79
N PHE A 39 -5.63 -6.35 7.90
CA PHE A 39 -6.75 -6.11 8.80
C PHE A 39 -6.70 -4.71 9.42
N ILE A 40 -5.54 -4.30 9.93
CA ILE A 40 -5.32 -2.96 10.49
C ILE A 40 -5.59 -1.89 9.42
N SER A 41 -5.01 -2.06 8.23
CA SER A 41 -5.20 -1.12 7.11
C SER A 41 -6.67 -1.00 6.70
N ALA A 42 -7.37 -2.12 6.57
CA ALA A 42 -8.80 -2.13 6.23
C ALA A 42 -9.64 -1.48 7.34
N PHE A 43 -9.34 -1.75 8.61
CA PHE A 43 -10.05 -1.18 9.75
C PHE A 43 -9.95 0.34 9.78
N PHE A 44 -8.73 0.89 9.66
CA PHE A 44 -8.54 2.35 9.58
C PHE A 44 -9.18 2.96 8.34
N THR A 45 -9.08 2.27 7.20
CA THR A 45 -9.74 2.70 5.95
C THR A 45 -11.25 2.78 6.11
N LEU A 46 -11.88 1.83 6.79
CA LEU A 46 -13.32 1.88 7.07
C LEU A 46 -13.68 3.01 8.02
N ILE A 47 -12.91 3.20 9.09
CA ILE A 47 -13.15 4.27 10.08
C ILE A 47 -13.10 5.66 9.44
N VAL A 48 -12.15 5.91 8.54
CA VAL A 48 -11.99 7.23 7.90
C VAL A 48 -12.83 7.34 6.63
N GLY A 49 -12.86 6.27 5.83
CA GLY A 49 -13.51 6.22 4.54
C GLY A 49 -15.03 6.21 4.62
N LEU A 50 -15.63 5.50 5.58
CA LEU A 50 -17.09 5.45 5.71
C LEU A 50 -17.70 6.83 6.06
N PRO A 51 -17.20 7.57 7.08
CA PRO A 51 -17.69 8.92 7.34
C PRO A 51 -17.43 9.87 6.17
N GLY A 52 -16.25 9.80 5.55
CA GLY A 52 -15.91 10.64 4.40
C GLY A 52 -16.85 10.40 3.22
N ALA A 53 -17.07 9.14 2.84
CA ALA A 53 -17.99 8.76 1.77
C ALA A 53 -19.44 9.14 2.10
N TYR A 54 -19.86 8.97 3.35
CA TYR A 54 -21.20 9.35 3.80
C TYR A 54 -21.43 10.86 3.65
N ILE A 55 -20.48 11.69 4.09
CA ILE A 55 -20.54 13.16 3.97
C ILE A 55 -20.57 13.57 2.50
N ILE A 56 -19.68 13.02 1.68
CA ILE A 56 -19.60 13.34 0.25
C ILE A 56 -20.90 12.94 -0.47
N SER A 57 -21.50 11.81 -0.12
CA SER A 57 -22.73 11.34 -0.76
C SER A 57 -23.95 12.15 -0.35
N HIS A 58 -24.12 12.45 0.93
CA HIS A 58 -25.34 13.05 1.48
C HIS A 58 -25.31 14.59 1.52
N TYR A 59 -24.14 15.23 1.62
CA TYR A 59 -24.05 16.69 1.71
C TYR A 59 -23.60 17.31 0.38
N LYS A 60 -24.32 18.34 -0.07
CA LYS A 60 -23.94 19.18 -1.22
C LYS A 60 -23.16 20.40 -0.72
N PHE A 61 -21.83 20.29 -0.64
CA PHE A 61 -20.93 21.40 -0.31
C PHE A 61 -20.15 21.87 -1.53
N LYS A 62 -19.82 23.17 -1.61
CA LYS A 62 -19.11 23.77 -2.77
C LYS A 62 -17.78 23.09 -3.08
N GLY A 63 -17.08 22.55 -2.08
CA GLY A 63 -15.79 21.85 -2.23
C GLY A 63 -15.87 20.39 -2.68
N LYS A 64 -17.07 19.81 -2.88
CA LYS A 64 -17.26 18.39 -3.18
C LYS A 64 -16.56 17.98 -4.49
N SER A 65 -16.75 18.79 -5.54
CA SER A 65 -16.14 18.53 -6.85
C SER A 65 -14.61 18.52 -6.76
N PHE A 66 -14.03 19.47 -6.02
CA PHE A 66 -12.59 19.55 -5.82
C PHE A 66 -12.03 18.32 -5.10
N LEU A 67 -12.65 17.88 -4.00
CA LEU A 67 -12.21 16.69 -3.28
C LEU A 67 -12.29 15.43 -4.15
N VAL A 68 -13.39 15.25 -4.88
CA VAL A 68 -13.57 14.12 -5.80
C VAL A 68 -12.49 14.11 -6.88
N SER A 69 -12.23 15.27 -7.51
CA SER A 69 -11.17 15.42 -8.51
C SER A 69 -9.80 15.08 -7.90
N LEU A 70 -9.49 15.60 -6.71
CA LEU A 70 -8.22 15.35 -6.04
C LEU A 70 -8.00 13.87 -5.73
N THR A 71 -9.05 13.14 -5.32
CA THR A 71 -8.96 11.68 -5.14
C THR A 71 -8.85 10.90 -6.45
N THR A 72 -9.37 11.44 -7.55
CA THR A 72 -9.33 10.77 -8.86
C THR A 72 -7.95 10.90 -9.51
N VAL A 73 -7.27 12.03 -9.32
CA VAL A 73 -5.91 12.29 -9.83
C VAL A 73 -4.94 11.13 -9.55
N PRO A 74 -4.68 10.71 -8.30
CA PRO A 74 -3.74 9.62 -8.02
C PRO A 74 -4.21 8.27 -8.56
N PHE A 75 -5.51 8.09 -8.79
CA PHE A 75 -6.07 6.85 -9.35
C PHE A 75 -5.79 6.69 -10.85
N ILE A 76 -5.73 7.81 -11.57
CA ILE A 76 -5.42 7.84 -13.02
C ILE A 76 -3.91 7.90 -13.25
N LEU A 77 -3.14 8.43 -12.28
CA LEU A 77 -1.70 8.51 -12.38
C LEU A 77 -1.05 7.10 -12.43
N PRO A 78 -0.14 6.85 -13.39
CA PRO A 78 0.71 5.67 -13.37
C PRO A 78 1.47 5.53 -12.04
N SER A 79 1.64 4.30 -11.56
CA SER A 79 2.36 4.00 -10.32
C SER A 79 3.77 4.62 -10.26
N LEU A 80 4.46 4.66 -11.41
CA LEU A 80 5.77 5.29 -11.54
C LEU A 80 5.75 6.80 -11.22
N LEU A 81 4.73 7.52 -11.71
CA LEU A 81 4.60 8.96 -11.44
C LEU A 81 4.32 9.23 -9.96
N VAL A 82 3.55 8.37 -9.30
CA VAL A 82 3.33 8.46 -7.86
C VAL A 82 4.66 8.29 -7.12
N ALA A 83 5.44 7.25 -7.44
CA ALA A 83 6.75 7.02 -6.83
C ALA A 83 7.71 8.20 -7.04
N LEU A 84 7.81 8.73 -8.26
CA LEU A 84 8.61 9.92 -8.56
C LEU A 84 8.11 11.16 -7.80
N GLY A 85 6.80 11.35 -7.68
CA GLY A 85 6.21 12.43 -6.91
C GLY A 85 6.60 12.36 -5.43
N PHE A 86 6.58 11.17 -4.83
CA PHE A 86 7.06 10.97 -3.46
C PHE A 86 8.56 11.29 -3.34
N ILE A 87 9.40 10.87 -4.29
CA ILE A 87 10.83 11.19 -4.28
C ILE A 87 11.06 12.70 -4.41
N ILE A 88 10.30 13.41 -5.26
CA ILE A 88 10.45 14.86 -5.45
C ILE A 88 9.93 15.63 -4.22
N LEU A 89 8.91 15.12 -3.53
CA LEU A 89 8.37 15.78 -2.34
C LEU A 89 9.22 15.52 -1.11
N PHE A 90 9.60 14.26 -0.87
CA PHE A 90 10.24 13.77 0.35
C PHE A 90 11.74 13.46 0.21
N GLY A 91 12.32 13.53 -0.99
CA GLY A 91 13.75 13.32 -1.18
C GLY A 91 14.60 14.43 -0.58
N ASP A 92 15.91 14.22 -0.54
CA ASP A 92 16.88 15.12 0.12
C ASP A 92 16.81 16.57 -0.39
N ASN A 93 16.53 16.74 -1.69
CA ASN A 93 16.35 18.05 -2.33
C ASN A 93 14.88 18.43 -2.56
N GLY A 94 13.96 17.69 -1.95
CA GLY A 94 12.54 17.79 -2.19
C GLY A 94 11.90 19.04 -1.61
N PHE A 95 10.70 19.37 -2.12
CA PHE A 95 9.98 20.58 -1.72
C PHE A 95 9.67 20.58 -0.21
N LEU A 96 9.33 19.43 0.37
CA LEU A 96 8.99 19.34 1.79
C LEU A 96 10.23 19.56 2.68
N ASN A 97 11.38 18.98 2.30
CA ASN A 97 12.62 19.14 3.07
C ASN A 97 13.07 20.61 3.04
N LYS A 98 13.02 21.26 1.87
CA LYS A 98 13.30 22.71 1.75
C LYS A 98 12.33 23.56 2.56
N PHE A 99 11.03 23.27 2.49
CA PHE A 99 10.02 23.97 3.27
C PHE A 99 10.23 23.82 4.79
N LEU A 100 10.55 22.62 5.25
CA LEU A 100 10.86 22.36 6.66
C LEU A 100 12.17 23.04 7.09
N MET A 101 13.20 23.04 6.24
CA MET A 101 14.45 23.76 6.50
C MET A 101 14.24 25.27 6.59
N ASP A 102 13.40 25.84 5.73
CA ASP A 102 13.05 27.28 5.74
C ASP A 102 12.22 27.65 6.98
N VAL A 103 11.23 26.84 7.34
CA VAL A 103 10.35 27.11 8.50
C VAL A 103 11.09 26.92 9.82
N PHE A 104 11.93 25.89 9.93
CA PHE A 104 12.60 25.54 11.18
C PHE A 104 14.09 25.90 11.24
N HIS A 105 14.61 26.63 10.25
CA HIS A 105 16.02 27.06 10.14
C HIS A 105 17.06 25.93 10.27
N PHE A 106 16.73 24.72 9.79
CA PHE A 106 17.67 23.60 9.82
C PHE A 106 18.75 23.75 8.73
N LYS A 107 20.03 23.64 9.11
CA LYS A 107 21.18 23.79 8.21
C LYS A 107 21.48 22.56 7.35
N GLN A 108 20.80 21.43 7.60
CA GLN A 108 21.07 20.14 6.96
C GLN A 108 19.75 19.40 6.68
N PRO A 109 19.63 18.70 5.54
CA PRO A 109 18.43 17.94 5.18
C PRO A 109 18.16 16.82 6.19
N PHE A 110 16.88 16.59 6.51
CA PHE A 110 16.48 15.47 7.37
C PHE A 110 16.74 14.15 6.63
N HIS A 111 17.48 13.25 7.29
CA HIS A 111 17.93 11.95 6.80
C HIS A 111 17.30 10.82 7.60
#